data_AF-A0A8T2MXU4-F1
#
_entry.id   AF-A0A8T2MXU4-F1
#
_cell.length_a   1.000
_cell.length_b   1.000
_cell.length_c   1.000
_cell.angle_alpha   90.00
_cell.angle_beta   90.00
_cell.angle_gamma   90.00
#
_symmetry.space_group_name_H-M   'P 1'
#
loop_
_entity.id
_entity.type
_entity.pdbx_description
1 polymer ?
#
loop_
_entity_poly.entity_id
_entity_poly.type
_entity_poly.pdbx_seq_one_letter_code
_entity_poly.pdbx_strand_id
1 'polypeptide(L)'
;RAKAQRVRVRVTERKPSGAAKLQMANRRVGFCLSDEKKKRMNLSTFAEFCSQPMESQGPFDVIVHKLSDVIVEAEHDSQSRTLLSNFQEYVSAHSHMVLLDPLPAMTQLLDRFASYRIMNKLQKSLRDWGICSPPYLEINTGDPSAIREAVERKQLSYPLS
;
A
#
# COMPACT_ATOMS: atom_id res chain seq x y z
N ARG A 1 27.20 14.36 -14.02
CA ARG A 1 26.57 15.57 -14.63
C ARG A 1 25.32 15.10 -15.38
N ALA A 2 24.11 15.31 -14.84
CA ALA A 2 22.86 15.02 -15.54
C ALA A 2 22.16 16.34 -15.88
N LYS A 3 21.82 16.52 -17.16
CA LYS A 3 21.13 17.70 -17.70
C LYS A 3 19.64 17.66 -17.37
N ALA A 4 19.09 18.83 -17.06
CA ALA A 4 17.67 19.07 -16.80
C ALA A 4 16.79 18.88 -18.05
N GLN A 5 15.53 18.46 -17.84
CA GLN A 5 14.48 18.61 -18.85
C GLN A 5 13.20 19.11 -18.18
N ARG A 6 12.87 20.37 -18.43
CA ARG A 6 11.70 21.07 -17.89
C ARG A 6 10.50 20.72 -18.78
N VAL A 7 9.72 19.72 -18.38
CA VAL A 7 8.53 19.28 -19.13
C VAL A 7 7.34 20.16 -18.74
N ARG A 8 6.72 20.79 -19.74
CA ARG A 8 5.53 21.64 -19.60
C ARG A 8 4.30 20.75 -19.74
N VAL A 9 3.57 20.52 -18.66
CA VAL A 9 2.37 19.66 -18.68
C VAL A 9 1.13 20.48 -19.05
N ARG A 10 0.46 20.09 -20.14
CA ARG A 10 -0.90 20.53 -20.47
C ARG A 10 -1.88 19.65 -19.69
N VAL A 11 -2.75 20.27 -18.91
CA VAL A 11 -3.93 19.61 -18.34
C VAL A 11 -4.96 19.45 -19.47
N THR A 12 -5.31 18.22 -19.81
CA THR A 12 -6.39 17.93 -20.76
C THR A 12 -7.70 17.73 -20.00
N GLU A 13 -8.57 18.73 -20.04
CA GLU A 13 -9.95 18.59 -19.57
C GLU A 13 -10.77 17.84 -20.63
N ARG A 14 -11.34 16.68 -20.27
CA ARG A 14 -12.43 16.06 -21.05
C ARG A 14 -13.76 16.59 -20.54
N LYS A 15 -14.57 17.19 -21.44
CA LYS A 15 -15.98 17.50 -21.18
C LYS A 15 -16.79 16.19 -21.09
N PRO A 16 -17.60 15.97 -20.03
CA PRO A 16 -18.53 14.86 -19.98
C PRO A 16 -19.83 15.19 -20.74
N SER A 17 -20.25 14.29 -21.62
CA SER A 17 -21.57 14.31 -22.26
C SER A 17 -22.61 13.61 -21.38
N GLY A 18 -23.71 14.30 -21.10
CA GLY A 18 -25.06 13.75 -20.81
C GLY A 18 -25.25 12.72 -19.68
N ALA A 19 -26.07 13.12 -18.69
CA ALA A 19 -26.84 12.27 -17.75
C ALA A 19 -26.11 11.62 -16.56
N ALA A 20 -25.64 12.49 -15.66
CA ALA A 20 -25.65 12.42 -14.18
C ALA A 20 -24.47 13.27 -13.70
N LYS A 21 -24.65 14.60 -13.66
CA LYS A 21 -23.63 15.49 -13.09
C LYS A 21 -23.65 15.32 -11.57
N LEU A 22 -22.99 14.29 -11.07
CA LEU A 22 -22.33 14.41 -9.79
C LEU A 22 -21.40 15.62 -9.95
N GLN A 23 -21.63 16.70 -9.21
CA GLN A 23 -20.61 17.74 -9.05
C GLN A 23 -19.44 17.08 -8.34
N MET A 24 -18.57 16.41 -9.09
CA MET A 24 -17.22 16.16 -8.63
C MET A 24 -16.63 17.57 -8.49
N ALA A 25 -16.57 18.08 -7.27
CA ALA A 25 -15.67 19.17 -6.95
C ALA A 25 -14.31 18.86 -7.57
N ASN A 26 -13.53 19.87 -7.96
CA ASN A 26 -12.18 19.69 -8.50
C ASN A 26 -11.27 19.04 -7.44
N ARG A 27 -11.41 17.73 -7.23
CA ARG A 27 -10.67 16.92 -6.27
C ARG A 27 -9.31 16.62 -6.88
N ARG A 28 -8.25 16.94 -6.16
CA ARG A 28 -6.87 16.68 -6.56
C ARG A 28 -6.41 15.35 -5.97
N VAL A 29 -6.05 14.43 -6.86
CA VAL A 29 -5.56 13.10 -6.48
C VAL A 29 -4.07 13.01 -6.76
N GLY A 30 -3.27 12.71 -5.75
CA GLY A 30 -1.85 12.39 -5.88
C GLY A 30 -1.63 10.89 -6.04
N PHE A 31 -0.68 10.49 -6.88
CA PHE A 31 -0.22 9.10 -7.02
C PHE A 31 1.25 8.93 -6.59
N CYS A 32 1.48 8.04 -5.63
CA CYS A 32 2.82 7.64 -5.20
C CYS A 32 3.02 6.14 -5.45
N LEU A 33 3.56 5.81 -6.63
CA LEU A 33 3.67 4.44 -7.15
C LEU A 33 5.03 4.26 -7.81
N SER A 34 5.60 3.05 -7.76
CA SER A 34 6.77 2.72 -8.59
C SER A 34 6.41 2.74 -10.09
N ASP A 35 7.42 2.91 -10.93
CA ASP A 35 7.23 2.89 -12.39
C ASP A 35 6.70 1.53 -12.89
N GLU A 36 7.15 0.41 -12.29
CA GLU A 36 6.57 -0.89 -12.63
C GLU A 36 5.09 -0.95 -12.28
N LYS A 37 4.69 -0.43 -11.10
CA LYS A 37 3.30 -0.44 -10.67
C LYS A 37 2.43 0.44 -11.57
N LYS A 38 2.90 1.62 -11.96
CA LYS A 38 2.22 2.50 -12.92
C LYS A 38 2.01 1.78 -14.25
N LYS A 39 3.07 1.17 -14.79
CA LYS A 39 3.02 0.43 -16.06
C LYS A 39 2.02 -0.73 -15.99
N ARG A 40 2.05 -1.53 -14.91
CA ARG A 40 1.13 -2.66 -14.73
C ARG A 40 -0.33 -2.23 -14.58
N MET A 41 -0.59 -1.03 -14.07
CA MET A 41 -1.93 -0.48 -13.89
C MET A 41 -2.39 0.43 -15.04
N ASN A 42 -1.59 0.59 -16.11
CA ASN A 42 -1.85 1.55 -17.19
C ASN A 42 -2.02 2.99 -16.67
N LEU A 43 -1.29 3.36 -15.61
CA LEU A 43 -1.31 4.68 -14.99
C LEU A 43 -0.17 5.59 -15.49
N SER A 44 0.46 5.27 -16.62
CA SER A 44 1.57 6.06 -17.17
C SER A 44 1.18 7.51 -17.55
N THR A 45 -0.11 7.77 -17.73
CA THR A 45 -0.65 9.12 -17.97
C THR A 45 -0.87 9.94 -16.69
N PHE A 46 -0.68 9.36 -15.50
CA PHE A 46 -0.90 10.06 -14.23
C PHE A 46 0.40 10.67 -13.71
N ALA A 47 0.29 11.88 -13.15
CA ALA A 47 1.43 12.59 -12.59
C ALA A 47 1.94 11.89 -11.32
N GLU A 48 3.26 11.72 -11.26
CA GLU A 48 3.98 11.25 -10.08
C GLU A 48 4.39 12.42 -9.20
N PHE A 49 4.32 12.24 -7.89
CA PHE A 49 4.71 13.31 -6.95
C PHE A 49 5.77 12.91 -5.91
N CYS A 50 6.19 11.64 -5.84
CA CYS A 50 7.11 11.18 -4.79
C CYS A 50 8.59 11.51 -5.02
N SER A 51 8.94 12.24 -6.07
CA SER A 51 10.31 12.63 -6.41
C SER A 51 10.65 14.11 -6.14
N GLN A 52 9.71 14.89 -5.60
CA GLN A 52 9.86 16.31 -5.26
C GLN A 52 9.20 16.59 -3.88
N PRO A 53 9.50 17.74 -3.22
CA PRO A 53 8.84 18.08 -1.96
C PRO A 53 7.32 18.05 -2.07
N MET A 54 6.63 17.38 -1.15
CA MET A 54 5.17 17.14 -1.26
C MET A 54 4.36 18.45 -1.13
N GLU A 55 4.84 19.39 -0.32
CA GLU A 55 4.22 20.72 -0.12
C GLU A 55 4.08 21.52 -1.42
N SER A 56 5.04 21.40 -2.35
CA SER A 56 5.01 22.16 -3.61
C SER A 56 4.04 21.57 -4.64
N GLN A 57 3.52 20.37 -4.38
CA GLN A 57 2.70 19.59 -5.32
C GLN A 57 1.23 19.52 -4.88
N GLY A 58 0.97 19.73 -3.59
CA GLY A 58 -0.38 19.83 -3.03
C GLY A 58 -1.07 21.17 -3.31
N PRO A 59 -2.19 21.46 -2.62
CA PRO A 59 -2.92 20.55 -1.73
C PRO A 59 -3.56 19.38 -2.48
N PHE A 60 -3.65 18.21 -1.84
CA PHE A 60 -4.35 17.03 -2.34
C PHE A 60 -5.60 16.75 -1.49
N ASP A 61 -6.67 16.32 -2.14
CA ASP A 61 -7.85 15.77 -1.46
C ASP A 61 -7.65 14.30 -1.14
N VAL A 62 -6.95 13.58 -2.02
CA VAL A 62 -6.70 12.14 -1.91
C VAL A 62 -5.27 11.82 -2.35
N ILE A 63 -4.59 10.92 -1.64
CA ILE A 63 -3.37 10.27 -2.12
C ILE A 63 -3.63 8.78 -2.27
N VAL A 64 -3.33 8.25 -3.46
CA VAL A 64 -3.27 6.81 -3.74
C VAL A 64 -1.80 6.42 -3.76
N HIS A 65 -1.42 5.43 -2.96
CA HIS A 65 -0.03 5.00 -2.90
C HIS A 65 0.13 3.48 -2.90
N LYS A 66 1.35 3.05 -3.24
CA LYS A 66 1.83 1.69 -3.06
C LYS A 66 3.27 1.74 -2.54
N LEU A 67 3.40 2.09 -1.27
CA LEU A 67 4.70 2.21 -0.57
C LEU A 67 5.17 0.93 0.11
N SER A 68 4.56 -0.23 -0.17
CA SER A 68 4.90 -1.50 0.50
C SER A 68 6.39 -1.82 0.45
N ASP A 69 7.01 -1.68 -0.72
CA ASP A 69 8.42 -1.99 -0.89
C ASP A 69 9.30 -0.99 -0.13
N VAL A 70 8.99 0.31 -0.25
CA VAL A 70 9.65 1.40 0.50
C VAL A 70 9.56 1.20 2.02
N ILE A 71 8.41 0.73 2.54
CA ILE A 71 8.25 0.47 3.98
C ILE A 71 9.19 -0.65 4.44
N VAL A 72 9.32 -1.72 3.65
CA VAL A 72 10.24 -2.83 3.96
C VAL A 72 11.70 -2.36 3.83
N GLU A 73 12.02 -1.68 2.73
CA GLU A 73 13.38 -1.17 2.45
C GLU A 73 13.85 -0.19 3.52
N ALA A 74 12.96 0.62 4.10
CA ALA A 74 13.28 1.57 5.16
C ALA A 74 13.89 0.90 6.42
N GLU A 75 13.69 -0.39 6.65
CA GLU A 75 14.35 -1.06 7.77
C GLU A 75 15.89 -1.07 7.64
N HIS A 76 16.40 -1.00 6.41
CA HIS A 76 17.83 -1.17 6.12
C HIS A 76 18.41 -0.06 5.22
N ASP A 77 17.61 0.62 4.40
CA ASP A 77 18.04 1.67 3.47
C ASP A 77 17.69 3.10 3.95
N SER A 78 18.70 3.97 3.98
CA SER A 78 18.55 5.34 4.50
C SER A 78 17.73 6.25 3.59
N GLN A 79 17.77 6.03 2.27
CA GLN A 79 16.99 6.81 1.32
C GLN A 79 15.50 6.49 1.46
N SER A 80 15.16 5.22 1.59
CA SER A 80 13.81 4.71 1.83
C SER A 80 13.26 5.18 3.17
N ARG A 81 14.09 5.20 4.24
CA ARG A 81 13.71 5.84 5.52
C ARG A 81 13.35 7.30 5.35
N THR A 82 14.19 8.05 4.63
CA THR A 82 13.97 9.49 4.42
C THR A 82 12.69 9.72 3.62
N LEU A 83 12.47 8.96 2.55
CA LEU A 83 11.26 9.03 1.74
C LEU A 83 10.01 8.73 2.56
N LEU A 84 10.04 7.67 3.37
CA LEU A 84 8.93 7.28 4.23
C LEU A 84 8.65 8.34 5.32
N SER A 85 9.69 8.90 5.94
CA SER A 85 9.56 9.96 6.95
C SER A 85 8.90 11.21 6.36
N ASN A 86 9.41 11.68 5.23
CA ASN A 86 8.85 12.85 4.53
C ASN A 86 7.37 12.63 4.17
N PHE A 87 7.02 11.42 3.73
CA PHE A 87 5.64 11.06 3.42
C PHE A 87 4.74 11.04 4.66
N GLN A 88 5.23 10.48 5.77
CA GLN A 88 4.52 10.45 7.05
C GLN A 88 4.30 11.86 7.61
N GLU A 89 5.32 12.71 7.56
CA GLU A 89 5.25 14.12 7.97
C GLU A 89 4.18 14.86 7.15
N TYR A 90 4.19 14.72 5.83
CA TYR A 90 3.17 15.34 4.98
C TYR A 90 1.76 14.86 5.31
N VAL A 91 1.54 13.55 5.42
CA VAL A 91 0.23 12.96 5.76
C VAL A 91 -0.26 13.45 7.11
N SER A 92 0.61 13.51 8.12
CA SER A 92 0.26 13.97 9.47
C SER A 92 -0.06 15.46 9.54
N ALA A 93 0.59 16.28 8.71
CA ALA A 93 0.28 17.71 8.56
C ALA A 93 -1.06 17.96 7.82
N HIS A 94 -1.56 16.99 7.05
CA HIS A 94 -2.74 17.12 6.19
C HIS A 94 -3.87 16.16 6.61
N SER A 95 -4.36 16.27 7.84
CA SER A 95 -5.40 15.38 8.39
C SER A 95 -6.75 15.39 7.64
N HIS A 96 -7.00 16.39 6.80
CA HIS A 96 -8.20 16.50 5.95
C HIS A 96 -8.10 15.70 4.64
N MET A 97 -6.90 15.25 4.27
CA MET A 97 -6.63 14.47 3.07
C MET A 97 -6.90 12.99 3.31
N VAL A 98 -7.52 12.32 2.33
CA VAL A 98 -7.73 10.88 2.37
C VAL A 98 -6.48 10.16 1.87
N LEU A 99 -5.94 9.23 2.67
CA LEU A 99 -4.83 8.37 2.26
C LEU A 99 -5.33 6.95 1.95
N LEU A 100 -5.07 6.49 0.73
CA LEU A 100 -5.46 5.17 0.23
C LEU A 100 -4.20 4.31 -0.04
N ASP A 101 -3.88 3.31 0.78
CA ASP A 101 -4.51 2.93 2.06
C ASP A 101 -3.77 3.55 3.28
N PRO A 102 -4.38 3.65 4.48
CA PRO A 102 -3.69 4.17 5.65
C PRO A 102 -2.38 3.40 5.95
N LEU A 103 -1.28 4.12 6.24
CA LEU A 103 0.02 3.50 6.52
C LEU A 103 -0.04 2.41 7.63
N PRO A 104 -0.77 2.58 8.75
CA PRO A 104 -0.85 1.54 9.78
C PRO A 104 -1.52 0.24 9.30
N ALA A 105 -2.44 0.33 8.33
CA ALA A 105 -3.05 -0.85 7.72
C ALA A 105 -2.03 -1.56 6.82
N MET A 106 -1.25 -0.79 6.04
CA MET A 106 -0.21 -1.32 5.18
C MET A 106 0.88 -2.06 5.96
N THR A 107 1.36 -1.50 7.09
CA THR A 107 2.35 -2.17 7.93
C THR A 107 1.85 -3.53 8.45
N GLN A 108 0.58 -3.65 8.83
CA GLN A 108 0.01 -4.94 9.24
C GLN A 108 -0.07 -5.94 8.09
N LEU A 109 -0.35 -5.47 6.86
CA LEU A 109 -0.46 -6.32 5.69
C LEU A 109 0.89 -6.79 5.13
N LEU A 110 2.01 -6.17 5.55
CA LEU A 110 3.36 -6.62 5.20
C LEU A 110 3.78 -7.86 6.00
N ASP A 111 3.22 -8.05 7.19
CA ASP A 111 3.40 -9.26 7.98
C ASP A 111 2.33 -10.31 7.59
N ARG A 112 2.80 -11.43 7.04
CA ARG A 112 1.95 -12.55 6.63
C ARG A 112 1.15 -13.12 7.81
N PHE A 113 1.77 -13.29 8.97
CA PHE A 113 1.12 -13.84 10.15
C PHE A 113 0.14 -12.84 10.79
N ALA A 114 0.46 -11.54 10.77
CA ALA A 114 -0.51 -10.50 11.14
C ALA A 114 -1.73 -10.52 10.22
N SER A 115 -1.52 -10.62 8.90
CA SER A 115 -2.59 -10.74 7.91
C SER A 115 -3.46 -11.97 8.14
N TYR A 116 -2.85 -13.13 8.39
CA TYR A 116 -3.58 -14.36 8.72
C TYR A 116 -4.38 -14.25 10.01
N ARG A 117 -3.85 -13.56 11.03
CA ARG A 117 -4.58 -13.28 12.28
C ARG A 117 -5.81 -12.40 12.03
N ILE A 118 -5.70 -11.40 11.16
CA ILE A 118 -6.84 -10.55 10.77
C ILE A 118 -7.90 -11.40 10.06
N MET A 119 -7.52 -12.20 9.07
CA MET A 119 -8.45 -13.09 8.35
C MET A 119 -9.15 -14.07 9.29
N ASN A 120 -8.40 -14.71 10.20
CA ASN A 120 -8.97 -15.61 11.20
C ASN A 120 -9.99 -14.93 12.11
N LYS A 121 -9.72 -13.69 12.53
CA LYS A 121 -10.67 -12.91 13.34
C LYS A 121 -11.93 -12.58 12.53
N LEU A 122 -11.78 -12.15 11.28
CA LEU A 122 -12.90 -11.83 10.40
C LEU A 122 -13.77 -13.06 10.13
N GLN A 123 -13.18 -14.21 9.83
CA GLN A 123 -13.92 -15.45 9.63
C GLN A 123 -14.76 -15.81 10.86
N LYS A 124 -14.18 -15.72 12.06
CA LYS A 124 -14.89 -16.00 13.33
C LYS A 124 -16.03 -15.01 13.58
N SER A 125 -15.84 -13.73 13.25
CA SER A 125 -16.82 -12.67 13.48
C SER A 125 -17.96 -12.70 12.47
N LEU A 126 -17.68 -12.93 11.19
CA LEU A 126 -18.67 -12.91 10.12
C LEU A 126 -19.57 -14.16 10.13
N ARG A 127 -19.10 -15.27 10.72
CA ARG A 127 -19.76 -16.59 10.69
C ARG A 127 -20.17 -17.01 9.26
N ASP A 128 -19.46 -16.48 8.26
CA ASP A 128 -19.72 -16.76 6.86
C ASP A 128 -19.12 -18.12 6.51
N TRP A 129 -19.99 -19.05 6.12
CA TRP A 129 -19.61 -20.40 5.75
C TRP A 129 -18.82 -20.45 4.43
N GLY A 130 -18.87 -19.39 3.62
CA GLY A 130 -18.15 -19.29 2.35
C GLY A 130 -16.67 -18.94 2.47
N ILE A 131 -16.20 -18.54 3.66
CA ILE A 131 -14.81 -18.10 3.88
C ILE A 131 -14.12 -19.07 4.83
N CYS A 132 -13.02 -19.67 4.38
CA CYS A 132 -12.14 -20.47 5.21
C CYS A 132 -10.74 -19.86 5.26
N SER A 133 -10.16 -19.78 6.47
CA SER A 133 -8.75 -19.50 6.66
C SER A 133 -8.03 -20.82 6.93
N PRO A 134 -7.13 -21.27 6.03
CA PRO A 134 -6.33 -22.46 6.26
C PRO A 134 -5.52 -22.33 7.56
N PRO A 135 -5.28 -23.44 8.28
CA PRO A 135 -4.39 -23.41 9.44
C PRO A 135 -2.97 -23.02 9.00
N TYR A 136 -2.27 -22.28 9.85
CA TYR A 136 -0.90 -21.82 9.59
C TYR A 136 -0.04 -21.93 10.85
N LEU A 137 1.28 -21.96 10.63
CA LEU A 137 2.29 -21.99 11.67
C LEU A 137 3.42 -21.02 11.33
N GLU A 138 3.80 -20.19 12.30
CA GLU A 138 5.00 -19.37 12.26
C GLU A 138 6.18 -20.15 12.80
N ILE A 139 7.25 -20.26 12.01
CA ILE A 139 8.46 -21.01 12.37
C ILE A 139 9.58 -20.03 12.62
N ASN A 140 9.95 -19.89 13.89
CA ASN A 140 11.01 -18.98 14.36
C ASN A 140 12.24 -19.75 14.89
N THR A 141 12.36 -21.03 14.55
CA THR A 141 13.44 -21.93 14.99
C THR A 141 13.92 -22.79 13.82
N GLY A 142 15.18 -23.20 13.86
CA GLY A 142 15.77 -24.16 12.94
C GLY A 142 15.72 -25.62 13.42
N ASP A 143 15.23 -25.89 14.63
CA ASP A 143 15.16 -27.26 15.19
C ASP A 143 14.03 -28.08 14.55
N PRO A 144 14.34 -29.16 13.80
CA PRO A 144 13.34 -29.99 13.14
C PRO A 144 12.36 -30.67 14.11
N SER A 145 12.81 -30.98 15.33
CA SER A 145 11.97 -31.67 16.32
C SER A 145 10.87 -30.73 16.83
N ALA A 146 11.25 -29.52 17.22
CA ALA A 146 10.30 -28.47 17.61
C ALA A 146 9.35 -28.09 16.47
N ILE A 147 9.83 -28.04 15.21
CA ILE A 147 8.97 -27.78 14.05
C ILE A 147 7.94 -28.89 13.88
N ARG A 148 8.36 -30.17 13.91
CA ARG A 148 7.45 -31.32 13.78
C ARG A 148 6.38 -31.30 14.86
N GLU A 149 6.78 -31.09 16.11
CA GLU A 149 5.82 -31.01 17.23
C GLU A 149 4.81 -29.87 17.03
N ALA A 150 5.27 -28.71 16.54
CA ALA A 150 4.39 -27.58 16.26
C ALA A 150 3.42 -27.83 15.10
N VAL A 151 3.87 -28.54 14.05
CA VAL A 151 3.05 -28.98 12.90
C VAL A 151 1.96 -29.93 13.37
N GLU A 152 2.31 -30.94 14.15
CA GLU A 152 1.37 -31.93 14.71
C GLU A 152 0.35 -31.25 15.62
N ARG A 153 0.80 -30.38 16.53
CA ARG A 153 -0.07 -29.62 17.45
C ARG A 153 -1.05 -28.70 16.71
N LYS A 154 -0.64 -28.14 15.57
CA LYS A 154 -1.48 -27.28 14.72
C LYS A 154 -2.31 -28.06 13.70
N GLN A 155 -2.18 -29.39 13.67
CA GLN A 155 -2.91 -30.27 12.74
C GLN A 155 -2.76 -29.84 11.28
N LEU A 156 -1.54 -29.41 10.90
CA LEU A 156 -1.27 -29.07 9.51
C LEU A 156 -1.15 -30.35 8.67
N SER A 157 -1.81 -30.37 7.53
CA SER A 157 -1.76 -31.48 6.57
C SER A 157 -0.75 -31.20 5.45
N TYR A 158 -0.06 -32.23 4.99
CA TYR A 158 0.79 -32.15 3.80
C TYR A 158 -0.03 -32.26 2.50
N PRO A 159 0.40 -31.62 1.40
CA PRO A 159 1.55 -30.72 1.29
C PRO A 159 1.30 -29.37 1.99
N LEU A 160 2.36 -28.81 2.59
CA LEU A 160 2.34 -27.44 3.08
C LEU A 160 2.58 -26.51 1.88
N SER A 161 1.71 -25.51 1.70
CA SER A 161 1.76 -24.51 0.63
C SER A 161 2.28 -23.17 1.12
#